data_AF-A0A9E5MXG7-F1
#
_entry.id   AF-A0A9E5MXG7-F1
#
_cell.length_a   1.000
_cell.length_b   1.000
_cell.length_c   1.000
_cell.angle_alpha   90.00
_cell.angle_beta   90.00
_cell.angle_gamma   90.00
#
_symmetry.space_group_name_H-M   'P 1'
#
loop_
_entity.id
_entity.type
_entity.pdbx_description
1 polymer ?
#
loop_
_entity_poly.entity_id
_entity_poly.type
_entity_poly.pdbx_seq_one_letter_code
_entity_poly.pdbx_strand_id
1 'polypeptide(L)'
;MTPCPLDILANVFGFPRFREQQEEIIQHVLGGGDAVVLMPTGGGKSLCYQIPALVRPGVGIVISPLIALMKDQVGALIEAGVRATYINSSLPAATARQLEGEMVAGEYDLVYVAPERLMTPRFLDLLGQTRLALFAIDEAHCVSQWGH
;
A
#
# COMPACT_ATOMS: atom_id res chain seq x y z
N MET A 1 11.75 14.39 12.04
CA MET A 1 11.54 15.11 10.77
C MET A 1 10.77 14.18 9.86
N THR A 2 9.71 14.66 9.23
CA THR A 2 8.98 13.90 8.20
C THR A 2 9.92 13.71 7.00
N PRO A 3 10.12 12.49 6.48
CA PRO A 3 11.02 12.27 5.36
C PRO A 3 10.52 12.98 4.09
N CYS A 4 11.44 13.51 3.30
CA CYS A 4 11.11 14.15 2.03
C CYS A 4 10.69 13.09 0.99
N PRO A 5 9.58 13.29 0.24
CA PRO A 5 9.15 12.35 -0.80
C PRO A 5 10.20 12.07 -1.87
N LEU A 6 10.99 13.10 -2.25
CA LEU A 6 12.05 12.96 -3.25
C LEU A 6 13.22 12.12 -2.72
N ASP A 7 13.54 12.22 -1.43
CA ASP A 7 14.59 11.40 -0.81
C ASP A 7 14.18 9.93 -0.79
N ILE A 8 12.90 9.63 -0.53
CA ILE A 8 12.38 8.26 -0.61
C ILE A 8 12.44 7.75 -2.05
N LEU A 9 12.03 8.56 -3.02
CA LEU A 9 12.10 8.20 -4.43
C LEU A 9 13.53 7.82 -4.84
N ALA A 10 14.53 8.61 -4.43
CA ALA A 10 15.92 8.38 -4.75
C ALA A 10 16.50 7.17 -3.99
N ASN A 11 16.31 7.11 -2.67
CA ASN A 11 17.01 6.14 -1.81
C ASN A 11 16.34 4.77 -1.77
N VAL A 12 15.01 4.70 -1.88
CA VAL A 12 14.25 3.44 -1.83
C VAL A 12 14.00 2.92 -3.25
N PHE A 13 13.58 3.79 -4.16
CA PHE A 13 13.17 3.38 -5.51
C PHE A 13 14.23 3.62 -6.59
N GLY A 14 15.35 4.27 -6.26
CA GLY A 14 16.47 4.47 -7.19
C GLY A 14 16.17 5.44 -8.33
N PHE A 15 15.11 6.25 -8.26
CA PHE A 15 14.75 7.19 -9.32
C PHE A 15 15.19 8.62 -8.98
N PRO A 16 15.80 9.36 -9.92
CA PRO A 16 16.38 10.68 -9.63
C PRO A 16 15.34 11.81 -9.58
N ARG A 17 14.13 11.58 -10.10
CA ARG A 17 13.04 12.57 -10.15
C ARG A 17 11.71 11.90 -10.39
N PHE A 18 10.64 12.56 -9.95
CA PHE A 18 9.27 12.18 -10.30
C PHE A 18 9.04 12.29 -11.81
N ARG A 19 8.15 11.46 -12.34
CA ARG A 19 7.61 11.55 -13.69
C ARG A 19 6.32 12.36 -13.67
N GLU A 20 6.15 13.24 -14.64
CA GLU A 20 4.89 13.94 -14.96
C GLU A 20 4.05 14.29 -13.70
N GLN A 21 2.87 13.68 -13.57
CA GLN A 21 1.86 13.96 -12.56
C GLN A 21 2.14 13.32 -11.20
N GLN A 22 3.19 12.49 -11.06
CA GLN A 22 3.44 11.75 -9.82
C GLN A 22 3.64 12.69 -8.63
N GLU A 23 4.40 13.77 -8.81
CA GLU A 23 4.68 14.71 -7.72
C GLU A 23 3.40 15.38 -7.23
N GLU A 24 2.56 15.86 -8.15
CA GLU A 24 1.28 16.49 -7.81
C GLU A 24 0.35 15.52 -7.04
N ILE A 25 0.23 14.28 -7.53
CA ILE A 25 -0.58 13.24 -6.87
C ILE A 25 -0.04 12.93 -5.46
N ILE A 26 1.28 12.73 -5.34
CA ILE A 26 1.92 12.42 -4.07
C ILE A 26 1.71 13.56 -3.07
N GLN A 27 1.93 14.81 -3.48
CA GLN A 27 1.73 15.96 -2.60
C GLN A 27 0.27 16.11 -2.16
N HIS A 28 -0.69 15.87 -3.06
CA HIS A 28 -2.12 15.88 -2.73
C HIS A 28 -2.48 14.84 -1.67
N VAL A 29 -2.02 13.59 -1.84
CA VAL A 29 -2.27 12.49 -0.90
C VAL A 29 -1.54 12.72 0.44
N LEU A 30 -0.35 13.31 0.42
CA LEU A 30 0.38 13.72 1.62
C LEU A 30 -0.34 14.84 2.39
N GLY A 31 -1.02 15.74 1.67
CA GLY A 31 -1.91 16.74 2.23
C GLY A 31 -3.19 16.17 2.87
N GLY A 32 -3.42 14.86 2.75
CA GLY A 32 -4.60 14.17 3.29
C GLY A 32 -5.79 14.15 2.33
N GLY A 33 -5.61 14.54 1.07
CA GLY A 33 -6.67 14.53 0.06
C GLY A 33 -6.89 13.15 -0.56
N ASP A 34 -8.11 12.95 -1.07
CA ASP A 34 -8.48 11.76 -1.85
C ASP A 34 -8.17 11.97 -3.34
N ALA A 35 -7.74 10.91 -4.03
CA ALA A 35 -7.38 10.98 -5.45
C ALA A 35 -7.90 9.78 -6.24
N VAL A 36 -8.34 10.04 -7.47
CA VAL A 36 -8.57 9.01 -8.49
C VAL A 36 -7.49 9.17 -9.55
N VAL A 37 -6.63 8.18 -9.68
CA VAL A 37 -5.42 8.25 -10.52
C VAL A 37 -5.58 7.34 -11.73
N LEU A 38 -5.62 7.93 -12.92
CA LEU A 38 -5.60 7.21 -14.20
C LEU A 38 -4.23 7.38 -14.84
N MET A 39 -3.42 6.32 -14.78
CA MET A 39 -2.09 6.27 -15.41
C MET A 39 -1.96 4.95 -16.18
N PRO A 40 -1.24 4.94 -17.31
CA PRO A 40 -0.97 3.69 -18.04
C PRO A 40 -0.10 2.74 -17.21
N THR A 41 -0.18 1.44 -17.51
CA THR A 41 0.72 0.44 -16.93
C THR A 41 2.18 0.83 -17.17
N GLY A 42 3.03 0.70 -16.15
CA GLY A 42 4.43 1.16 -16.21
C GLY A 42 4.61 2.68 -16.04
N GLY A 43 3.53 3.46 -15.95
CA GLY A 43 3.55 4.89 -15.67
C GLY A 43 4.01 5.26 -14.25
N GLY A 44 4.22 4.26 -13.38
CA GLY A 44 4.67 4.47 -12.00
C GLY A 44 3.55 4.82 -11.01
N LYS A 45 2.33 4.34 -11.28
CA LYS A 45 1.15 4.51 -10.42
C LYS A 45 1.37 4.03 -8.99
N SER A 46 2.14 2.95 -8.78
CA SER A 46 2.41 2.41 -7.44
C SER A 46 3.13 3.39 -6.53
N LEU A 47 4.08 4.16 -7.08
CA LEU A 47 4.81 5.19 -6.34
C LEU A 47 3.87 6.26 -5.77
N CYS A 48 2.74 6.53 -6.42
CA CYS A 48 1.75 7.51 -5.99
C CYS A 48 1.05 7.16 -4.67
N TYR A 49 1.09 5.89 -4.25
CA TYR A 49 0.60 5.48 -2.92
C TYR A 49 1.70 4.92 -2.02
N GLN A 50 2.75 4.30 -2.58
CA GLN A 50 3.87 3.77 -1.81
C GLN A 50 4.65 4.89 -1.13
N ILE A 51 4.99 5.96 -1.84
CA ILE A 51 5.75 7.07 -1.25
C ILE A 51 4.94 7.74 -0.12
N PRO A 52 3.66 8.13 -0.31
CA PRO A 52 2.87 8.67 0.78
C PRO A 52 2.73 7.75 1.99
N ALA A 53 2.66 6.42 1.79
CA ALA A 53 2.61 5.45 2.87
C ALA A 53 3.92 5.41 3.70
N LEU A 54 5.07 5.63 3.05
CA LEU A 54 6.37 5.70 3.72
C LEU A 54 6.63 7.05 4.42
N VAL A 55 5.96 8.11 3.98
CA VAL A 55 6.10 9.45 4.58
C VAL A 55 5.16 9.66 5.76
N ARG A 56 3.91 9.21 5.62
CA ARG A 56 2.87 9.41 6.64
C ARG A 56 3.07 8.40 7.79
N PRO A 57 2.83 8.81 9.04
CA PRO A 57 2.98 7.90 10.15
C PRO A 57 1.82 6.88 10.20
N GLY A 58 2.15 5.60 10.24
CA GLY A 58 1.19 4.50 10.29
C GLY A 58 1.44 3.49 9.17
N VAL A 59 0.47 2.60 8.96
CA VAL A 59 0.51 1.55 7.95
C VAL A 59 -0.31 1.96 6.73
N GLY A 60 0.30 1.91 5.53
CA GLY A 60 -0.42 2.04 4.27
C GLY A 60 -1.08 0.71 3.88
N ILE A 61 -2.39 0.72 3.62
CA ILE A 61 -3.13 -0.48 3.20
C ILE A 61 -3.39 -0.41 1.70
N VAL A 62 -2.87 -1.37 0.95
CA VAL A 62 -3.06 -1.46 -0.51
C VAL A 62 -3.97 -2.63 -0.84
N ILE A 63 -5.16 -2.33 -1.36
CA ILE A 63 -6.13 -3.32 -1.81
C ILE A 63 -5.79 -3.68 -3.26
N SER A 64 -5.52 -4.95 -3.54
CA SER A 64 -5.25 -5.40 -4.92
C SER A 64 -5.82 -6.79 -5.17
N PRO A 65 -6.52 -7.02 -6.30
CA PRO A 65 -7.04 -8.36 -6.65
C PRO A 65 -5.96 -9.32 -7.15
N LEU A 66 -4.77 -8.82 -7.52
CA LEU A 66 -3.76 -9.61 -8.22
C LEU A 66 -2.72 -10.17 -7.24
N ILE A 67 -2.99 -11.35 -6.67
CA ILE A 67 -2.11 -12.01 -5.67
C ILE A 67 -0.66 -12.15 -6.17
N ALA A 68 -0.46 -12.51 -7.44
CA ALA A 68 0.88 -12.62 -8.02
C ALA A 68 1.61 -11.28 -8.00
N LEU A 69 0.94 -10.21 -8.42
CA LEU A 69 1.50 -8.85 -8.41
C LEU A 69 1.78 -8.36 -6.98
N MET A 70 0.93 -8.71 -6.01
CA MET A 70 1.18 -8.39 -4.59
C MET A 70 2.51 -8.98 -4.12
N LYS A 71 2.81 -10.24 -4.47
CA LYS A 71 4.08 -10.90 -4.09
C LYS A 71 5.28 -10.18 -4.70
N ASP A 72 5.20 -9.84 -5.98
CA ASP A 72 6.28 -9.14 -6.69
C ASP A 72 6.52 -7.74 -6.10
N GLN A 73 5.45 -6.99 -5.82
CA GLN A 73 5.53 -5.66 -5.22
C GLN A 73 6.11 -5.72 -3.80
N VAL A 74 5.64 -6.64 -2.97
CA VAL A 74 6.16 -6.81 -1.60
C VAL A 74 7.61 -7.27 -1.62
N GLY A 75 7.99 -8.19 -2.51
CA GLY A 75 9.38 -8.61 -2.69
C GLY A 75 10.30 -7.44 -3.01
N ALA A 76 9.93 -6.62 -4.01
CA ALA A 76 10.71 -5.44 -4.39
C ALA A 76 10.80 -4.40 -3.25
N LEU A 77 9.73 -4.20 -2.48
CA LEU A 77 9.73 -3.31 -1.31
C LEU A 77 10.66 -3.82 -0.20
N ILE A 78 10.63 -5.12 0.11
CA ILE A 78 11.51 -5.75 1.10
C ILE A 78 12.97 -5.62 0.67
N GLU A 79 13.28 -5.89 -0.60
CA GLU A 79 14.63 -5.73 -1.15
C GLU A 79 15.13 -4.27 -1.04
N ALA A 80 14.22 -3.30 -1.15
CA ALA A 80 14.50 -1.88 -0.95
C ALA A 80 14.54 -1.45 0.54
N GLY A 81 14.42 -2.40 1.48
CA GLY A 81 14.47 -2.14 2.92
C GLY A 81 13.18 -1.62 3.54
N VAL A 82 12.06 -1.64 2.79
CA VAL A 82 10.74 -1.26 3.30
C VAL A 82 10.12 -2.43 4.07
N ARG A 83 9.50 -2.14 5.22
CA ARG A 83 8.76 -3.14 5.98
C ARG A 83 7.41 -3.38 5.32
N ALA A 84 7.35 -4.30 4.38
CA ALA A 84 6.15 -4.62 3.63
C ALA A 84 5.72 -6.08 3.82
N THR A 85 4.42 -6.34 3.76
CA THR A 85 3.88 -7.70 3.71
C THR A 85 2.60 -7.76 2.87
N TYR A 86 2.08 -8.96 2.65
CA TYR A 86 0.77 -9.18 2.05
C TYR A 86 -0.09 -10.13 2.88
N ILE A 87 -1.42 -9.94 2.83
CA ILE A 87 -2.41 -10.78 3.50
C ILE A 87 -3.50 -11.15 2.48
N ASN A 88 -3.64 -12.46 2.21
CA ASN A 88 -4.65 -13.00 1.31
C ASN A 88 -5.07 -14.42 1.74
N SER A 89 -6.05 -14.98 1.05
CA SER A 89 -6.63 -16.31 1.33
C SER A 89 -5.68 -17.49 1.11
N SER A 90 -4.56 -17.31 0.41
CA SER A 90 -3.57 -18.38 0.16
C SER A 90 -2.63 -18.64 1.34
N LEU A 91 -2.59 -17.74 2.33
CA LEU A 91 -1.74 -17.90 3.51
C LEU A 91 -2.34 -18.89 4.51
N PRO A 92 -1.51 -19.72 5.17
CA PRO A 92 -1.94 -20.49 6.33
C PRO A 92 -2.54 -19.57 7.40
N ALA A 93 -3.60 -20.03 8.06
CA ALA A 93 -4.32 -19.21 9.03
C ALA A 93 -3.43 -18.69 10.19
N ALA A 94 -2.46 -19.49 10.62
CA ALA A 94 -1.50 -19.08 11.65
C ALA A 94 -0.61 -17.92 11.17
N THR A 95 -0.05 -18.02 9.96
CA THR A 95 0.76 -16.96 9.34
C THR A 95 -0.06 -15.68 9.17
N ALA A 96 -1.28 -15.79 8.65
CA ALA A 96 -2.14 -14.62 8.48
C ALA A 96 -2.42 -13.91 9.81
N ARG A 97 -2.68 -14.66 10.90
CA ARG A 97 -2.89 -14.08 12.24
C ARG A 97 -1.63 -13.40 12.80
N GLN A 98 -0.46 -13.97 12.54
CA GLN A 98 0.80 -13.36 12.96
C GLN A 98 1.00 -12.01 12.25
N LEU A 99 0.89 -11.98 10.92
CA LEU A 99 1.03 -10.76 10.13
C LEU A 99 -0.01 -9.68 10.53
N GLU A 100 -1.24 -10.10 10.82
CA GLU A 100 -2.29 -9.23 11.34
C GLU A 100 -1.92 -8.61 12.69
N GLY A 101 -1.31 -9.37 13.60
CA GLY A 101 -0.84 -8.86 14.89
C GLY A 101 0.32 -7.88 14.75
N GLU A 102 1.28 -8.18 13.88
CA GLU A 102 2.42 -7.31 13.55
C GLU A 102 1.97 -6.00 12.88
N MET A 103 0.94 -6.06 12.01
CA MET A 103 0.30 -4.89 11.43
C MET A 103 -0.29 -3.97 12.51
N VAL A 104 -1.05 -4.52 13.46
CA VAL A 104 -1.63 -3.76 14.58
C VAL A 104 -0.52 -3.16 15.46
N ALA A 105 0.59 -3.88 15.65
CA ALA A 105 1.75 -3.40 16.41
C ALA A 105 2.55 -2.29 15.70
N GLY A 106 2.28 -2.01 14.41
CA GLY A 106 2.99 -0.98 13.64
C GLY A 106 4.35 -1.43 13.09
N GLU A 107 4.52 -2.75 12.90
CA GLU A 107 5.76 -3.35 12.39
C GLU A 107 5.92 -3.21 10.87
N TYR A 108 4.87 -2.76 10.17
CA TYR A 108 4.86 -2.58 8.71
C TYR A 108 4.63 -1.14 8.30
N ASP A 109 5.28 -0.73 7.21
CA ASP A 109 5.00 0.53 6.52
C ASP A 109 3.90 0.34 5.47
N LEU A 110 3.87 -0.83 4.80
CA LEU A 110 2.85 -1.18 3.81
C LEU A 110 2.34 -2.62 3.97
N VAL A 111 1.03 -2.79 3.84
CA VAL A 111 0.37 -4.10 3.80
C VAL A 111 -0.52 -4.19 2.57
N TYR A 112 -0.20 -5.12 1.68
CA TYR A 112 -1.06 -5.48 0.55
C TYR A 112 -2.14 -6.45 1.02
N VAL A 113 -3.40 -6.18 0.72
CA VAL A 113 -4.54 -6.98 1.17
C VAL A 113 -5.41 -7.36 -0.02
N ALA A 114 -5.77 -8.64 -0.12
CA ALA A 114 -6.72 -9.08 -1.14
C ALA A 114 -8.16 -8.69 -0.75
N PRO A 115 -9.04 -8.29 -1.68
CA PRO A 115 -10.38 -7.79 -1.38
C PRO A 115 -11.21 -8.74 -0.50
N GLU A 116 -11.12 -10.05 -0.74
CA GLU A 116 -11.87 -11.04 0.03
C GLU A 116 -11.47 -11.06 1.50
N ARG A 117 -10.23 -10.67 1.83
CA ARG A 117 -9.76 -10.60 3.21
C ARG A 117 -10.19 -9.31 3.89
N LEU A 118 -10.10 -8.19 3.18
CA LEU A 118 -10.51 -6.88 3.66
C LEU A 118 -11.97 -6.87 4.13
N MET A 119 -12.85 -7.54 3.39
CA MET A 119 -14.29 -7.56 3.64
C MET A 119 -14.71 -8.43 4.84
N THR A 120 -13.77 -9.12 5.50
CA THR A 120 -14.10 -9.90 6.69
C THR A 120 -14.28 -8.98 7.92
N PRO A 121 -15.32 -9.16 8.75
CA PRO A 121 -15.54 -8.33 9.95
C PRO A 121 -14.31 -8.24 10.84
N ARG A 122 -13.64 -9.38 11.04
CA ARG A 122 -12.41 -9.46 11.83
C ARG A 122 -11.29 -8.57 11.29
N PHE A 123 -11.13 -8.46 9.97
CA PHE A 123 -10.09 -7.61 9.39
C PHE A 123 -10.45 -6.12 9.54
N LEU A 124 -11.73 -5.76 9.38
CA LEU A 124 -12.21 -4.41 9.64
C LEU A 124 -11.98 -3.98 11.11
N ASP A 125 -12.19 -4.89 12.07
CA ASP A 125 -11.90 -4.63 13.48
C ASP A 125 -10.39 -4.37 13.73
N LEU A 126 -9.51 -5.07 13.02
CA LEU A 126 -8.06 -4.86 13.10
C LEU A 126 -7.65 -3.51 12.50
N LEU A 127 -8.28 -3.07 11.41
CA LEU A 127 -8.05 -1.74 10.84
C LEU A 127 -8.40 -0.65 11.84
N GLY A 128 -9.47 -0.82 12.64
CA GLY A 128 -9.84 0.11 13.71
C GLY A 128 -8.84 0.19 14.88
N GLN A 129 -7.97 -0.83 15.02
CA GLN A 129 -6.90 -0.87 16.04
C GLN A 129 -5.54 -0.45 15.48
N THR A 130 -5.42 -0.33 14.16
CA THR A 130 -4.16 -0.02 13.49
C THR A 130 -4.03 1.48 13.29
N ARG A 131 -2.83 2.05 13.51
CA ARG A 131 -2.55 3.42 13.07
C ARG A 131 -2.42 3.43 11.55
N LEU A 132 -3.44 3.92 10.85
CA LEU A 132 -3.47 3.91 9.40
C LEU A 132 -2.81 5.16 8.81
N ALA A 133 -1.91 4.95 7.83
CA ALA A 133 -1.34 6.01 7.03
C ALA A 133 -2.29 6.42 5.90
N LEU A 134 -2.75 5.47 5.09
CA LEU A 134 -3.67 5.68 3.96
C LEU A 134 -4.29 4.36 3.49
N PHE A 135 -5.29 4.46 2.62
CA PHE A 135 -5.77 3.36 1.79
C PHE A 135 -5.48 3.64 0.31
N ALA A 136 -5.09 2.61 -0.43
CA ALA A 136 -4.95 2.65 -1.88
C ALA A 136 -5.68 1.45 -2.49
N ILE A 137 -6.54 1.71 -3.48
CA ILE A 137 -7.25 0.66 -4.22
C ILE A 137 -6.57 0.53 -5.58
N ASP A 138 -5.78 -0.52 -5.75
CA ASP A 138 -5.18 -0.86 -7.04
C ASP A 138 -6.17 -1.63 -7.90
N GLU A 139 -6.05 -1.48 -9.22
CA GLU A 139 -7.03 -1.98 -10.18
C GLU A 139 -8.48 -1.60 -9.83
N ALA A 140 -8.70 -0.33 -9.44
CA ALA A 140 -10.00 0.17 -8.99
C ALA A 140 -11.15 -0.05 -10.00
N HIS A 141 -10.84 -0.27 -11.28
CA HIS A 141 -11.83 -0.66 -12.29
C HIS A 141 -12.54 -2.00 -11.94
N CYS A 142 -11.87 -2.89 -11.20
CA CYS A 142 -12.41 -4.15 -10.72
C CYS A 142 -13.45 -3.98 -9.61
N VAL A 143 -13.55 -2.81 -8.96
CA VAL A 143 -14.54 -2.56 -7.89
C VAL A 143 -15.97 -2.74 -8.40
N SER A 144 -16.24 -2.42 -9.67
CA SER A 144 -17.54 -2.66 -10.30
C SER A 144 -17.92 -4.15 -10.38
N GLN A 145 -16.94 -5.05 -10.28
CA GLN A 145 -17.13 -6.50 -10.30
C GLN A 145 -17.12 -7.12 -8.88
N TRP A 146 -16.68 -6.40 -7.85
CA TRP A 146 -16.60 -6.91 -6.47
C TRP A 146 -17.89 -6.71 -5.66
N GLY A 147 -18.80 -5.88 -6.16
CA GLY A 147 -20.08 -5.56 -5.50
C GLY A 147 -21.28 -6.41 -5.93
N HIS A 148 -21.06 -7.45 -6.74
CA HIS A 148 -22.10 -8.36 -7.24
C HIS A 148 -21.85 -9.79 -6.80
#